data_AF-A0A967ERF3-F1
#
_entry.id   AF-A0A967ERF3-F1
#
_cell.length_a   1.000
_cell.length_b   1.000
_cell.length_c   1.000
_cell.angle_alpha   90.00
_cell.angle_beta   90.00
_cell.angle_gamma   90.00
#
_symmetry.space_group_name_H-M   'P 1'
#
loop_
_entity.id
_entity.type
_entity.pdbx_description
1 polymer ?
#
loop_
_entity_poly.entity_id
_entity_poly.type
_entity_poly.pdbx_seq_one_letter_code
_entity_poly.pdbx_strand_id
1 'polypeptide(L)'
;MTNKEQPLNDDGSRVVNKKQRLYLSYMIASLLYLTIINFFDEYWDWVSINSFSISVLVAIVLVVGLAFFIKVESKTAAYFKSKTGVMPKILRGITSYIVLVGGKFLIMGIIAVAFGGLVKFSGPWS
;
A
#
# COMPACT_ATOMS: atom_id res chain seq x y z
N MET A 1 -7.03 -12.64 38.32
CA MET A 1 -6.80 -12.83 36.87
C MET A 1 -8.15 -13.13 36.23
N THR A 2 -8.89 -12.09 35.82
CA THR A 2 -10.23 -12.27 35.23
C THR A 2 -10.08 -12.54 33.73
N ASN A 3 -10.22 -13.82 33.37
CA ASN A 3 -10.26 -14.27 31.98
C ASN A 3 -11.60 -13.80 31.38
N LYS A 4 -11.58 -12.64 30.71
CA LYS A 4 -12.70 -12.19 29.89
C LYS A 4 -12.66 -12.99 28.60
N GLU A 5 -13.43 -14.07 28.56
CA GLU A 5 -13.65 -14.83 27.34
C GLU A 5 -14.16 -13.87 26.25
N GLN A 6 -13.41 -13.77 25.15
CA GLN A 6 -13.79 -12.91 24.04
C GLN A 6 -15.15 -13.37 23.50
N PRO A 7 -16.08 -12.45 23.22
CA PRO A 7 -17.38 -12.82 22.69
C PRO A 7 -17.21 -13.62 21.39
N LEU A 8 -18.06 -14.61 21.20
CA LEU A 8 -18.12 -15.43 19.98
C LEU A 8 -19.20 -14.83 19.06
N ASN A 9 -18.96 -14.87 17.76
CA ASN A 9 -19.97 -14.60 16.74
C ASN A 9 -20.98 -15.77 16.71
N ASP A 10 -22.16 -15.55 16.11
CA ASP A 10 -23.24 -16.54 16.02
C ASP A 10 -22.85 -17.84 15.27
N ASP A 11 -21.72 -17.82 14.55
CA ASP A 11 -21.12 -18.94 13.84
C ASP A 11 -20.01 -19.67 14.65
N GLY A 12 -19.82 -19.31 15.92
CA GLY A 12 -18.77 -19.85 16.79
C GLY A 12 -17.37 -19.27 16.53
N SER A 13 -17.22 -18.32 15.60
CA SER A 13 -15.94 -17.66 15.34
C SER A 13 -15.62 -16.63 16.43
N ARG A 14 -14.34 -16.48 16.78
CA ARG A 14 -13.91 -15.48 17.77
C ARG A 14 -14.17 -14.07 17.26
N VAL A 15 -14.79 -13.20 18.06
CA VAL A 15 -14.87 -11.76 17.74
C VAL A 15 -13.47 -11.16 17.80
N VAL A 16 -12.86 -10.98 16.63
CA VAL A 16 -11.55 -10.36 16.48
C VAL A 16 -11.69 -8.85 16.60
N ASN A 17 -10.90 -8.24 17.48
CA ASN A 17 -10.87 -6.79 17.62
C ASN A 17 -10.39 -6.15 16.32
N LYS A 18 -11.13 -5.16 15.80
CA LYS A 18 -10.78 -4.43 14.57
C LYS A 18 -9.34 -3.90 14.60
N LYS A 19 -8.86 -3.44 15.76
CA LYS A 19 -7.47 -2.95 15.93
C LYS A 19 -6.44 -4.07 15.79
N GLN A 20 -6.71 -5.25 16.35
CA GLN A 20 -5.82 -6.42 16.24
C GLN A 20 -5.73 -6.91 14.80
N ARG A 21 -6.87 -6.96 14.09
CA ARG A 21 -6.90 -7.33 12.67
C ARG A 21 -6.08 -6.37 11.82
N LEU A 22 -6.20 -5.07 12.05
CA LEU A 22 -5.42 -4.06 11.33
C LEU A 22 -3.93 -4.21 11.60
N TYR A 23 -3.52 -4.37 12.85
CA TYR A 23 -2.12 -4.59 13.20
C TYR A 23 -1.54 -5.81 12.48
N LEU A 24 -2.27 -6.93 12.52
CA LEU A 24 -1.83 -8.17 11.86
C LEU A 24 -1.75 -7.99 10.34
N SER A 25 -2.74 -7.37 9.70
CA SER A 25 -2.71 -7.09 8.26
C SER A 25 -1.54 -6.19 7.87
N TYR A 26 -1.25 -5.14 8.62
CA TYR A 26 -0.12 -4.26 8.33
C TYR A 26 1.22 -4.96 8.56
N MET A 27 1.33 -5.78 9.61
CA MET A 27 2.52 -6.59 9.87
C MET A 27 2.77 -7.57 8.71
N ILE A 28 1.75 -8.36 8.32
CA ILE A 28 1.85 -9.29 7.18
C ILE A 28 2.18 -8.53 5.88
N ALA A 29 1.52 -7.40 5.62
CA ALA A 29 1.81 -6.58 4.45
C ALA A 29 3.27 -6.12 4.45
N SER A 30 3.79 -5.63 5.58
CA SER A 30 5.19 -5.19 5.66
C SER A 30 6.18 -6.32 5.40
N LEU A 31 5.94 -7.52 5.94
CA LEU A 31 6.76 -8.71 5.67
C LEU A 31 6.67 -9.12 4.20
N LEU A 32 5.47 -9.12 3.62
CA LEU A 32 5.24 -9.44 2.22
C LEU A 32 6.00 -8.47 1.30
N TYR A 33 5.86 -7.16 1.53
CA TYR A 33 6.56 -6.15 0.74
C TYR A 33 8.07 -6.23 0.91
N LEU A 34 8.56 -6.54 2.12
CA LEU A 34 9.97 -6.78 2.36
C LEU A 34 10.47 -8.00 1.57
N THR A 35 9.77 -9.13 1.61
CA THR A 35 10.15 -10.31 0.82
C THR A 35 10.14 -10.02 -0.66
N ILE A 36 9.09 -9.35 -1.17
CA ILE A 36 8.96 -9.02 -2.59
C ILE A 36 10.11 -8.10 -3.04
N ILE A 37 10.41 -7.03 -2.30
CA ILE A 37 11.45 -6.08 -2.73
C ILE A 37 12.85 -6.71 -2.68
N ASN A 38 13.16 -7.57 -1.70
CA ASN A 38 14.43 -8.31 -1.68
C ASN A 38 14.48 -9.39 -2.77
N PHE A 39 13.34 -9.97 -3.19
CA PHE A 39 13.30 -10.85 -4.35
C PHE A 39 13.58 -10.10 -5.66
N PHE A 40 13.05 -8.89 -5.81
CA PHE A 40 13.39 -8.03 -6.94
C PHE A 40 14.86 -7.63 -6.92
N ASP A 41 15.42 -7.30 -5.77
CA ASP A 41 16.84 -6.99 -5.62
C ASP A 41 17.76 -8.15 -6.07
N GLU A 42 17.36 -9.40 -5.77
CA GLU A 42 18.16 -10.59 -6.11
C GLU A 42 18.01 -11.04 -7.56
N TYR A 43 16.78 -11.01 -8.11
CA TYR A 43 16.47 -11.64 -9.39
C TYR A 43 16.20 -10.66 -10.54
N TRP A 44 16.19 -9.36 -10.28
CA TRP A 44 15.83 -8.36 -11.27
C TRP A 44 16.89 -7.28 -11.37
N ASP A 45 17.68 -7.32 -12.44
CA ASP A 45 18.84 -6.44 -12.67
C ASP A 45 18.54 -4.93 -12.58
N TRP A 46 17.28 -4.55 -12.72
CA TRP A 46 16.83 -3.17 -12.66
C TRP A 46 16.53 -2.68 -11.26
N VAL A 47 16.52 -3.52 -10.23
CA VAL A 47 16.27 -3.12 -8.84
C VAL A 47 17.52 -3.46 -8.05
N SER A 48 18.16 -2.44 -7.46
CA SER A 48 19.29 -2.66 -6.56
C SER A 48 19.11 -1.87 -5.27
N ILE A 49 19.26 -2.53 -4.14
CA ILE A 49 19.12 -2.01 -2.79
C ILE A 49 20.46 -2.12 -2.07
N ASN A 50 20.93 -1.01 -1.51
CA ASN A 50 22.26 -0.95 -0.91
C ASN A 50 22.40 -1.76 0.40
N SER A 51 21.30 -1.93 1.15
CA SER A 51 21.31 -2.65 2.43
C SER A 51 19.92 -3.13 2.84
N PHE A 52 19.87 -4.20 3.64
CA PHE A 52 18.64 -4.72 4.23
C PHE A 52 17.85 -3.66 5.03
N SER A 53 18.51 -2.77 5.76
CA SER A 53 17.80 -1.71 6.50
C SER A 53 17.02 -0.77 5.59
N ILE A 54 17.52 -0.55 4.37
CA ILE A 54 16.84 0.27 3.36
C ILE A 54 15.65 -0.48 2.79
N SER A 55 15.75 -1.79 2.53
CA SER A 55 14.60 -2.59 2.07
C SER A 55 13.45 -2.58 3.08
N VAL A 56 13.74 -2.57 4.38
CA VAL A 56 12.75 -2.38 5.45
C VAL A 56 12.05 -1.02 5.35
N LEU A 57 12.81 0.08 5.21
CA LEU A 57 12.22 1.41 5.07
C LEU A 57 11.38 1.54 3.80
N VAL A 58 11.85 1.00 2.68
CA VAL A 58 11.10 0.96 1.41
C VAL A 58 9.81 0.18 1.56
N ALA A 59 9.84 -1.01 2.18
CA ALA A 59 8.64 -1.81 2.42
C ALA A 59 7.60 -1.06 3.27
N ILE A 60 8.04 -0.35 4.31
CA ILE A 60 7.14 0.50 5.13
C ILE A 60 6.53 1.61 4.28
N VAL A 61 7.34 2.31 3.48
CA VAL A 61 6.86 3.36 2.56
C VAL A 61 5.82 2.81 1.58
N LEU A 62 6.03 1.60 1.04
CA LEU A 62 5.09 0.94 0.13
C LEU A 62 3.76 0.61 0.82
N VAL A 63 3.80 0.04 2.02
CA VAL A 63 2.59 -0.26 2.81
C VAL A 63 1.80 1.01 3.13
N VAL A 64 2.50 2.06 3.56
CA VAL A 64 1.87 3.36 3.88
C VAL A 64 1.32 4.02 2.62
N GLY A 65 2.07 3.99 1.52
CA GLY A 65 1.65 4.51 0.23
C GLY A 65 0.37 3.84 -0.27
N LEU A 66 0.28 2.51 -0.19
CA LEU A 66 -0.94 1.79 -0.56
C LEU A 66 -2.14 2.21 0.30
N ALA A 67 -1.97 2.30 1.63
CA ALA A 67 -3.02 2.76 2.52
C ALA A 67 -3.47 4.19 2.19
N PHE A 68 -2.54 5.05 1.78
CA PHE A 68 -2.83 6.40 1.31
C PHE A 68 -3.67 6.39 0.03
N PHE A 69 -3.32 5.59 -0.98
CA PHE A 69 -4.11 5.50 -2.21
C PHE A 69 -5.53 5.01 -1.98
N ILE A 70 -5.71 3.97 -1.15
CA ILE A 70 -7.04 3.48 -0.78
C ILE A 70 -7.85 4.59 -0.11
N LYS A 71 -7.23 5.38 0.76
CA LYS A 71 -7.90 6.51 1.42
C LYS A 71 -8.30 7.59 0.43
N VAL A 72 -7.43 7.95 -0.51
CA VAL A 72 -7.73 8.90 -1.59
C VAL A 72 -8.88 8.41 -2.46
N GLU A 73 -8.87 7.13 -2.83
CA GLU A 73 -9.94 6.50 -3.62
C GLU A 73 -11.27 6.55 -2.86
N SER A 74 -11.26 6.20 -1.58
CA SER A 74 -12.48 6.23 -0.74
C SER A 74 -13.08 7.64 -0.63
N LYS A 75 -12.24 8.67 -0.46
CA LYS A 75 -12.67 10.08 -0.39
C LYS A 75 -13.22 10.57 -1.74
N THR A 76 -12.55 10.21 -2.82
CA THR A 76 -12.98 10.53 -4.19
C THR A 76 -14.31 9.87 -4.51
N ALA A 77 -14.47 8.59 -4.18
CA ALA A 77 -15.71 7.85 -4.38
C ALA A 77 -16.87 8.45 -3.57
N ALA A 78 -16.63 8.85 -2.33
CA ALA A 78 -17.64 9.52 -1.50
C ALA A 78 -18.06 10.88 -2.10
N TYR A 79 -17.10 11.68 -2.59
CA TYR A 79 -17.36 12.95 -3.24
C TYR A 79 -18.26 12.79 -4.48
N PHE A 80 -17.96 11.82 -5.35
CA PHE A 80 -18.76 11.57 -6.56
C PHE A 80 -20.11 10.90 -6.30
N LYS A 81 -20.27 10.14 -5.21
CA LYS A 81 -21.57 9.57 -4.81
C LYS A 81 -22.61 10.63 -4.46
N SER A 82 -22.19 11.83 -4.06
CA SER A 82 -23.10 12.92 -3.69
C SER A 82 -23.73 13.66 -4.88
N LYS A 83 -23.30 13.39 -6.12
CA LYS A 83 -23.79 14.10 -7.32
C LYS A 83 -24.49 13.14 -8.29
N THR A 84 -25.73 13.46 -8.64
CA THR A 84 -26.56 12.76 -9.63
C THR A 84 -26.30 13.27 -11.05
N GLY A 85 -26.01 12.38 -12.01
CA GLY A 85 -25.82 12.71 -13.43
C GLY A 85 -24.94 11.72 -14.20
N VAL A 86 -24.77 11.95 -15.51
CA VAL A 86 -23.84 11.18 -16.38
C VAL A 86 -22.39 11.68 -16.24
N MET A 87 -22.22 12.99 -16.02
CA MET A 87 -20.93 13.68 -15.82
C MET A 87 -20.09 13.09 -14.66
N PRO A 88 -20.66 12.81 -13.46
CA PRO A 88 -19.93 12.18 -12.34
C PRO A 88 -19.38 10.78 -12.66
N LYS A 89 -19.98 10.02 -13.59
CA LYS A 89 -19.47 8.69 -13.98
C LYS A 89 -18.17 8.80 -14.77
N ILE A 90 -18.08 9.76 -15.69
CA ILE A 90 -16.88 10.00 -16.51
C ILE A 90 -15.75 10.53 -15.62
N LEU A 91 -16.04 11.55 -14.80
CA LEU A 91 -15.06 12.10 -13.88
C LEU A 91 -14.54 11.06 -12.88
N ARG A 92 -15.38 10.12 -12.43
CA ARG A 92 -14.94 9.04 -11.55
C ARG A 92 -13.97 8.09 -12.24
N GLY A 93 -14.18 7.79 -13.52
CA GLY A 93 -13.23 7.03 -14.34
C GLY A 93 -11.88 7.76 -14.48
N ILE A 94 -11.92 9.05 -14.81
CA ILE A 94 -10.71 9.89 -14.93
C ILE A 94 -9.95 9.97 -13.60
N THR A 95 -10.66 10.18 -12.50
CA THR A 95 -10.00 10.30 -11.18
C THR A 95 -9.39 8.98 -10.73
N SER A 96 -10.08 7.85 -10.96
CA SER A 96 -9.53 6.52 -10.71
C SER A 96 -8.29 6.26 -11.56
N TYR A 97 -8.30 6.67 -12.83
CA TYR A 97 -7.16 6.55 -13.72
C TYR A 97 -5.97 7.39 -13.24
N ILE A 98 -6.19 8.64 -12.85
CA ILE A 98 -5.15 9.52 -12.30
C ILE A 98 -4.55 8.93 -11.03
N VAL A 99 -5.36 8.37 -10.12
CA VAL A 99 -4.86 7.74 -8.90
C VAL A 99 -4.03 6.49 -9.22
N LEU A 100 -4.46 5.67 -10.18
CA LEU A 100 -3.77 4.43 -10.54
C LEU A 100 -2.47 4.67 -11.30
N VAL A 101 -2.49 5.55 -12.29
CA VAL A 101 -1.29 5.93 -13.06
C VAL A 101 -0.38 6.81 -12.23
N GLY A 102 -0.94 7.87 -11.64
CA GLY A 102 -0.21 8.78 -10.77
C GLY A 102 0.37 8.09 -9.55
N GLY A 103 -0.26 7.02 -9.04
CA GLY A 103 0.27 6.27 -7.91
C GLY A 103 1.59 5.56 -8.18
N LYS A 104 1.79 5.07 -9.42
CA LYS A 104 3.06 4.47 -9.85
C LYS A 104 4.19 5.50 -9.90
N PHE A 105 3.92 6.68 -10.45
CA PHE A 105 4.91 7.76 -10.52
C PHE A 105 5.16 8.38 -9.15
N LEU A 106 4.12 8.50 -8.32
CA LEU A 106 4.24 9.04 -6.97
C LEU A 106 5.14 8.16 -6.11
N ILE A 107 4.95 6.84 -6.13
CA ILE A 107 5.79 5.94 -5.32
C ILE A 107 7.24 5.93 -5.81
N MET A 108 7.46 5.96 -7.13
CA MET A 108 8.80 6.11 -7.72
C MET A 108 9.46 7.41 -7.28
N GLY A 109 8.73 8.53 -7.35
CA GLY A 109 9.24 9.84 -6.91
C GLY A 109 9.55 9.88 -5.41
N ILE A 110 8.68 9.30 -4.57
CA ILE A 110 8.92 9.20 -3.13
C ILE A 110 10.20 8.41 -2.85
N ILE A 111 10.40 7.26 -3.49
CA ILE A 111 11.59 6.43 -3.26
C ILE A 111 12.85 7.14 -3.78
N ALA A 112 12.78 7.77 -4.96
CA ALA A 112 13.90 8.52 -5.52
C ALA A 112 14.32 9.72 -4.64
N VAL A 113 13.37 10.42 -4.02
CA VAL A 113 13.68 11.54 -3.12
C VAL A 113 14.14 11.04 -1.75
N ALA A 114 13.47 10.05 -1.18
CA ALA A 114 13.75 9.56 0.17
C ALA A 114 15.05 8.73 0.26
N PHE A 115 15.46 8.09 -0.84
CA PHE A 115 16.57 7.14 -0.87
C PHE A 115 17.53 7.39 -2.05
N GLY A 116 17.63 8.63 -2.54
CA GLY A 116 18.24 9.06 -3.82
C GLY A 116 19.68 8.65 -4.15
N GLY A 117 19.96 7.34 -4.16
CA GLY A 117 21.24 6.71 -4.41
C GLY A 117 21.38 5.33 -3.73
N LEU A 118 20.53 5.06 -2.72
CA LEU A 118 20.47 3.83 -1.95
C LEU A 118 19.55 2.76 -2.55
N VAL A 119 18.62 3.19 -3.42
CA VAL A 119 17.76 2.32 -4.24
C VAL A 119 17.89 2.77 -5.69
N LYS A 120 18.34 1.88 -6.57
CA LYS A 120 18.47 2.15 -8.00
C LYS A 120 17.42 1.38 -8.78
N PHE A 121 16.71 2.11 -9.64
CA PHE A 121 15.82 1.55 -10.65
C PHE A 121 16.46 1.76 -12.03
N SER A 122 17.29 0.82 -12.51
CA SER A 122 17.90 0.94 -13.85
C SER A 122 16.84 0.58 -14.90
N GLY A 123 16.65 1.37 -15.95
CA GLY A 123 15.70 0.99 -17.01
C GLY A 123 16.29 -0.10 -17.93
N PRO A 124 15.46 -0.77 -18.77
CA PRO A 124 15.95 -1.65 -19.85
C PRO A 124 16.89 -1.00 -20.86
N TRP A 125 16.95 0.34 -20.87
CA TRP A 125 17.70 1.15 -21.83
C TRP A 125 18.87 1.90 -21.18
N SER A 126 19.40 1.37 -20.05
CA SER A 126 20.68 1.83 -19.47
C SER A 126 21.86 1.09 -20.08
#